data_AF-A0A9E1WQE9-F1
#
_entry.id   AF-A0A9E1WQE9-F1
#
_cell.length_a   1.000
_cell.length_b   1.000
_cell.length_c   1.000
_cell.angle_alpha   90.00
_cell.angle_beta   90.00
_cell.angle_gamma   90.00
#
_symmetry.space_group_name_H-M   'P 1'
#
loop_
_entity.id
_entity.type
_entity.pdbx_description
1 polymer ?
#
loop_
_entity_poly.entity_id
_entity_poly.type
_entity_poly.pdbx_seq_one_letter_code
_entity_poly.pdbx_strand_id
1 'polypeptide(L)'
;MIRPFGKLLILFGLATFMAALAWWLAFFHQMLGDDVKRASECFYSTTLECEVGNMVGHFMDIPPYDPVALWISGVIFGMGLLIYAWAPHR
;
A
#
# COMPACT_ATOMS: atom_id res chain seq x y z
N MET A 1 -14.36 -24.42 6.27
CA MET A 1 -13.58 -23.99 5.07
C MET A 1 -13.54 -22.47 4.85
N ILE A 2 -14.54 -21.68 5.25
CA ILE A 2 -14.60 -20.23 4.92
C ILE A 2 -13.64 -19.37 5.78
N ARG A 3 -13.44 -19.71 7.06
CA ARG A 3 -12.50 -18.99 7.95
C ARG A 3 -11.02 -19.08 7.55
N PRO A 4 -10.45 -20.23 7.15
CA PRO A 4 -9.06 -20.26 6.70
C PRO A 4 -8.85 -19.42 5.42
N PHE A 5 -9.87 -19.32 4.57
CA PHE A 5 -9.84 -18.41 3.42
C PHE A 5 -9.80 -16.93 3.85
N GLY A 6 -10.63 -16.51 4.80
CA GLY A 6 -10.57 -15.17 5.38
C GLY A 6 -9.21 -14.86 6.01
N LYS A 7 -8.63 -15.82 6.76
CA LYS A 7 -7.28 -15.68 7.34
C LYS A 7 -6.19 -15.51 6.27
N LEU A 8 -6.31 -16.23 5.15
CA LEU A 8 -5.36 -16.12 4.04
C LEU A 8 -5.46 -14.74 3.37
N LEU A 9 -6.66 -14.21 3.17
CA LEU A 9 -6.86 -12.85 2.66
C LEU A 9 -6.31 -11.77 3.60
N ILE A 10 -6.49 -11.93 4.92
CA ILE A 10 -5.89 -11.02 5.92
C ILE A 10 -4.36 -11.03 5.81
N LEU A 11 -3.75 -12.22 5.78
CA LEU A 11 -2.30 -12.36 5.65
C LEU A 11 -1.79 -11.78 4.34
N PHE A 12 -2.50 -12.03 3.24
CA PHE A 12 -2.15 -11.50 1.93
C PHE A 12 -2.26 -9.97 1.90
N GLY A 13 -3.37 -9.40 2.37
CA GLY A 13 -3.55 -7.94 2.44
C GLY A 13 -2.51 -7.25 3.32
N LEU A 14 -2.11 -7.89 4.43
CA LEU A 14 -1.01 -7.39 5.27
C LEU A 14 0.33 -7.44 4.54
N ALA A 15 0.63 -8.54 3.84
CA ALA A 15 1.87 -8.67 3.08
C ALA A 15 1.96 -7.64 1.94
N THR A 16 0.88 -7.43 1.19
CA THR A 16 0.85 -6.43 0.12
C THR A 16 0.89 -5.01 0.67
N PHE A 17 0.29 -4.74 1.83
CA PHE A 17 0.43 -3.45 2.52
C PHE A 17 1.89 -3.16 2.89
N MET A 18 2.60 -4.15 3.45
CA MET A 18 4.02 -3.99 3.80
C MET A 18 4.88 -3.79 2.55
N ALA A 19 4.57 -4.45 1.43
CA ALA A 19 5.25 -4.24 0.16
C ALA A 19 4.99 -2.84 -0.41
N ALA A 20 3.75 -2.34 -0.34
CA ALA A 20 3.39 -0.98 -0.75
C ALA A 20 4.12 0.07 0.10
N LEU A 21 4.19 -0.13 1.42
CA LEU A 21 4.93 0.73 2.34
C LEU A 21 6.44 0.73 2.01
N ALA A 22 7.03 -0.44 1.78
CA ALA A 22 8.44 -0.54 1.42
C ALA A 22 8.74 0.13 0.08
N TRP A 23 7.86 -0.03 -0.93
CA TRP A 23 7.99 0.64 -2.21
C TRP A 23 7.89 2.16 -2.08
N TRP A 24 6.90 2.66 -1.33
CA TRP A 24 6.75 4.08 -1.03
C TRP A 24 8.00 4.64 -0.33
N LEU A 25 8.48 3.98 0.72
CA LEU A 25 9.70 4.38 1.43
C LEU A 25 10.91 4.43 0.50
N ALA A 26 11.13 3.38 -0.30
CA ALA A 26 12.27 3.32 -1.19
C ALA A 26 12.22 4.42 -2.27
N PHE A 27 11.04 4.69 -2.84
CA PHE A 27 10.85 5.74 -3.84
C PHE A 27 10.98 7.16 -3.28
N PHE A 28 10.48 7.43 -2.09
CA PHE A 28 10.57 8.78 -1.51
C PHE A 28 11.88 9.03 -0.78
N HIS A 29 12.57 8.00 -0.28
CA HIS A 29 13.89 8.14 0.31
C HIS A 29 14.94 8.56 -0.74
N GLN A 30 14.88 8.02 -1.96
CA GLN A 30 15.74 8.49 -3.07
C GLN A 30 15.45 9.94 -3.50
N MET A 31 14.24 10.46 -3.24
CA MET A 31 13.82 11.80 -3.68
C MET A 31 13.97 12.90 -2.63
N LEU A 32 13.53 12.64 -1.40
CA LEU A 32 13.46 13.65 -0.32
C LEU A 32 14.42 13.36 0.84
N GLY A 33 15.20 12.28 0.77
CA GLY A 33 16.08 11.87 1.86
C GLY A 33 15.28 11.55 3.12
N ASP A 34 15.54 12.31 4.20
CA ASP A 34 14.91 12.10 5.52
C ASP A 34 13.62 12.92 5.72
N ASP A 35 13.25 13.80 4.78
CA ASP A 35 12.02 14.62 4.85
C ASP A 35 10.75 13.85 4.43
N VAL A 36 10.62 12.64 4.96
CA VAL A 36 9.56 11.66 4.69
C VAL A 36 8.17 12.18 5.10
N LYS A 37 8.12 13.15 6.03
CA LYS A 37 6.85 13.73 6.51
C LYS A 37 6.07 14.42 5.39
N ARG A 38 6.75 15.09 4.45
CA ARG A 38 6.11 15.77 3.32
C ARG A 38 5.53 14.79 2.30
N ALA A 39 6.14 13.61 2.17
CA ALA A 39 5.68 12.54 1.26
C ALA A 39 4.51 11.72 1.83
N SER A 40 4.16 11.89 3.11
CA SER A 40 3.14 11.05 3.77
C SER A 40 1.77 11.17 3.13
N GLU A 41 1.44 12.35 2.58
CA GLU A 41 0.21 12.53 1.80
C GLU A 41 0.22 11.71 0.51
N CYS A 42 1.39 11.59 -0.13
CA CYS A 42 1.60 10.80 -1.34
C CYS A 42 1.43 9.29 -1.12
N PHE A 43 1.47 8.84 0.14
CA PHE A 43 1.27 7.42 0.45
C PHE A 43 -0.17 6.98 0.17
N TYR A 44 -1.15 7.84 0.46
CA TYR A 44 -2.58 7.50 0.38
C TYR A 44 -3.35 8.30 -0.67
N SER A 45 -2.78 9.38 -1.21
CA SER A 45 -3.44 10.26 -2.18
C SER A 45 -2.46 10.77 -3.23
N THR A 46 -2.93 10.93 -4.47
CA THR A 46 -2.16 11.58 -5.53
C THR A 46 -2.41 13.08 -5.48
N THR A 47 -1.49 13.84 -4.88
CA THR A 47 -1.51 15.32 -4.92
C THR A 47 -0.66 15.85 -6.07
N LEU A 48 -0.80 17.13 -6.40
CA LEU A 48 -0.01 17.78 -7.46
C LEU A 48 1.51 17.68 -7.18
N GLU A 49 1.93 17.78 -5.91
CA GLU A 49 3.34 17.61 -5.53
C GLU A 49 3.81 16.16 -5.79
N CYS A 50 2.96 15.17 -5.53
CA CYS A 50 3.26 13.76 -5.76
C CYS A 50 3.36 13.43 -7.25
N GLU A 51 2.50 14.01 -8.10
CA GLU A 51 2.57 13.84 -9.56
C GLU A 51 3.88 14.41 -10.13
N VAL A 52 4.29 15.59 -9.67
CA VAL A 52 5.56 16.20 -10.08
C VAL A 52 6.74 15.32 -9.61
N GLY A 53 6.70 14.81 -8.38
CA GLY A 53 7.66 13.82 -7.88
C GLY A 53 7.69 12.56 -8.73
N ASN A 54 6.54 11.97 -9.06
CA ASN A 54 6.45 10.76 -9.88
C ASN A 54 6.95 10.97 -11.33
N MET A 55 6.71 12.14 -11.93
CA MET A 55 7.24 12.51 -13.25
C MET A 55 8.77 12.54 -13.26
N VAL A 56 9.39 13.14 -12.24
CA VAL A 56 10.86 13.14 -12.09
C VAL A 56 11.37 11.73 -11.77
N GLY A 57 10.57 10.95 -11.03
CA GLY A 57 10.87 9.59 -10.61
C GLY A 57 10.91 8.56 -11.74
N HIS A 58 10.29 8.84 -12.89
CA HIS A 58 10.38 7.97 -14.07
C HIS A 58 11.79 7.79 -14.63
N PHE A 59 12.73 8.67 -14.24
CA PHE A 59 14.13 8.61 -14.64
C PHE A 59 15.06 8.00 -13.57
N MET A 60 14.50 7.52 -12.45
CA MET A 60 15.23 6.93 -11.32
C MET A 60 15.22 5.40 -11.40
N ASP A 61 16.09 4.75 -10.61
CA ASP A 61 16.19 3.27 -10.55
C ASP A 61 14.92 2.62 -9.99
N ILE A 62 14.22 3.29 -9.07
CA ILE A 62 13.00 2.78 -8.45
C ILE A 62 11.78 3.39 -9.12
N PRO A 63 10.82 2.56 -9.59
CA PRO A 63 9.64 3.06 -10.29
C PRO A 63 8.76 3.95 -9.40
N PRO A 64 8.03 4.91 -10.00
CA PRO A 64 7.13 5.80 -9.28
C PRO A 64 6.09 5.05 -8.45
N TYR A 65 5.90 5.48 -7.20
CA TYR A 65 4.91 4.89 -6.31
C TYR A 65 3.48 5.27 -6.72
N ASP A 66 2.56 4.31 -6.67
CA ASP A 66 1.13 4.52 -6.90
C ASP A 66 0.30 4.18 -5.64
N PRO A 67 -0.47 5.14 -5.08
CA PRO A 67 -1.31 4.92 -3.92
C PRO A 67 -2.43 3.88 -4.15
N VAL A 68 -2.76 3.53 -5.40
CA VAL A 68 -3.70 2.44 -5.71
C VAL A 68 -3.24 1.12 -5.08
N ALA A 69 -1.94 0.86 -4.98
CA ALA A 69 -1.40 -0.36 -4.36
C ALA A 69 -1.77 -0.45 -2.86
N LEU A 70 -1.75 0.68 -2.14
CA LEU A 70 -2.20 0.76 -0.75
C LEU A 70 -3.70 0.45 -0.66
N TRP A 71 -4.52 1.07 -1.51
CA TRP A 71 -5.98 0.90 -1.47
C TRP A 71 -6.41 -0.53 -1.80
N ILE A 72 -5.78 -1.17 -2.79
CA ILE A 72 -6.01 -2.58 -3.11
C ILE A 72 -5.68 -3.45 -1.89
N SER A 73 -4.54 -3.20 -1.23
CA SER A 73 -4.14 -3.93 -0.02
C SER A 73 -5.17 -3.77 1.10
N GLY A 74 -5.65 -2.54 1.33
CA GLY A 74 -6.68 -2.24 2.31
C GLY A 74 -8.01 -2.93 2.02
N VAL A 75 -8.44 -2.96 0.75
CA VAL A 75 -9.66 -3.67 0.32
C VAL A 75 -9.53 -5.18 0.55
N ILE A 76 -8.41 -5.79 0.17
CA ILE A 76 -8.19 -7.23 0.38
C ILE A 76 -8.18 -7.58 1.87
N PHE A 77 -7.47 -6.79 2.67
CA PHE A 77 -7.43 -6.95 4.12
C PHE A 77 -8.83 -6.80 4.74
N GLY A 78 -9.58 -5.77 4.35
CA GLY A 78 -10.95 -5.52 4.81
C GLY A 78 -11.92 -6.64 4.46
N MET A 79 -11.87 -7.14 3.21
CA MET A 79 -12.66 -8.31 2.81
C MET A 79 -12.30 -9.56 3.62
N GLY A 80 -11.00 -9.81 3.83
CA GLY A 80 -10.52 -10.91 4.66
C GLY A 80 -11.06 -10.84 6.10
N LEU A 81 -11.04 -9.65 6.70
CA LEU A 81 -11.60 -9.39 8.03
C LEU A 81 -13.10 -9.64 8.08
N LEU A 82 -13.86 -9.10 7.12
CA LEU A 82 -15.31 -9.30 7.06
C LEU A 82 -15.66 -10.79 6.95
N ILE A 83 -14.99 -11.51 6.04
CA ILE A 83 -15.18 -12.96 5.88
C ILE A 83 -14.82 -13.70 7.17
N TYR A 84 -13.69 -13.35 7.82
CA TYR A 84 -13.25 -14.03 9.03
C TYR A 84 -14.18 -13.80 10.23
N ALA A 85 -14.67 -12.57 10.39
CA ALA A 85 -15.53 -12.16 11.51
C ALA A 85 -16.98 -12.65 11.36
N TRP A 86 -17.50 -12.72 10.14
CA TRP A 86 -18.90 -13.07 9.87
C TRP A 86 -19.09 -14.53 9.44
N ALA A 87 -18.01 -15.27 9.19
CA ALA A 87 -18.12 -16.69 8.85
C ALA A 87 -18.66 -17.51 10.04
N PRO A 88 -19.71 -18.34 9.82
CA PRO A 88 -20.32 -19.14 10.87
C PRO A 88 -19.33 -20.16 11.46
N HIS A 89 -19.44 -20.37 12.76
CA HIS A 89 -18.48 -21.07 13.61
C HIS A 89 -18.52 -22.62 13.54
N ARG A 90 -19.24 -23.20 12.55
CA ARG A 90 -19.45 -24.65 12.47
C ARG A 90 -18.16 -25.43 12.27
#